data_AF-A0A9E0KII5-F1
#
_entry.id   AF-A0A9E0KII5-F1
#
_cell.length_a   1.000
_cell.length_b   1.000
_cell.length_c   1.000
_cell.angle_alpha   90.00
_cell.angle_beta   90.00
_cell.angle_gamma   90.00
#
_symmetry.space_group_name_H-M   'P 1'
#
loop_
_entity.id
_entity.type
_entity.pdbx_description
1 polymer ?
#
loop_
_entity_poly.entity_id
_entity_poly.type
_entity_poly.pdbx_seq_one_letter_code
_entity_poly.pdbx_strand_id
1 'polypeptide(L)' 'MARITVDDCLKRIPNRFDLTLAAAYRARQIANGAQLLIDSNAGSK' A
#
# COMPACT_ATOMS: atom_id res chain seq x y z
N MET A 1 8.82 -13.07 -10.26
CA MET A 1 8.10 -11.78 -10.34
C MET A 1 7.02 -11.78 -9.27
N ALA A 2 7.34 -11.31 -8.05
CA ALA A 2 6.33 -11.04 -7.04
C ALA A 2 5.57 -9.76 -7.45
N ARG A 3 4.61 -9.89 -8.36
CA ARG A 3 3.77 -8.77 -8.79
C ARG A 3 2.58 -8.68 -7.85
N ILE A 4 2.73 -7.93 -6.76
CA ILE A 4 1.57 -7.51 -5.96
C ILE A 4 0.68 -6.65 -6.85
N THR A 5 -0.60 -7.03 -6.95
CA THR A 5 -1.59 -6.32 -7.76
C THR A 5 -2.69 -5.73 -6.88
N VAL A 6 -3.48 -4.82 -7.46
CA VAL A 6 -4.62 -4.22 -6.74
C VAL A 6 -5.65 -5.29 -6.32
N ASP A 7 -5.70 -6.42 -7.03
CA ASP A 7 -6.57 -7.55 -6.67
C ASP A 7 -6.23 -8.12 -5.28
N ASP A 8 -4.96 -8.19 -4.92
CA ASP A 8 -4.52 -8.63 -3.59
C ASP A 8 -4.96 -7.66 -2.49
N CYS A 9 -5.00 -6.36 -2.80
CA CYS A 9 -5.51 -5.34 -1.89
C CYS A 9 -7.04 -5.44 -1.71
N LEU A 10 -7.78 -5.85 -2.75
CA LEU A 10 -9.23 -6.01 -2.71
C LEU A 10 -9.69 -7.17 -1.81
N LYS A 11 -8.84 -8.18 -1.58
CA LYS A 11 -9.09 -9.26 -0.60
C LYS A 11 -9.23 -8.74 0.83
N ARG A 12 -8.64 -7.57 1.14
CA ARG A 12 -8.68 -6.96 2.48
C ARG A 12 -9.65 -5.78 2.55
N ILE A 13 -9.72 -4.98 1.48
CA ILE A 13 -10.62 -3.83 1.38
C ILE A 13 -11.48 -4.02 0.13
N PRO A 14 -12.71 -4.54 0.25
CA PRO A 14 -13.54 -4.87 -0.92
C PRO A 14 -14.05 -3.62 -1.65
N ASN A 15 -14.12 -2.46 -0.97
CA ASN A 15 -14.54 -1.20 -1.58
C ASN A 15 -13.35 -0.47 -2.22
N ARG A 16 -13.43 -0.26 -3.54
CA ARG A 16 -12.39 0.43 -4.34
C ARG A 16 -12.21 1.89 -3.94
N PHE A 17 -13.28 2.61 -3.62
CA PHE A 17 -13.19 4.02 -3.22
C PHE A 17 -12.47 4.17 -1.89
N ASP A 18 -12.80 3.31 -0.93
CA ASP A 18 -12.16 3.31 0.39
C ASP A 18 -10.69 2.88 0.30
N LEU A 19 -10.39 1.88 -0.54
CA LEU A 19 -9.01 1.47 -0.85
C LEU A 19 -8.17 2.65 -1.36
N THR A 20 -8.70 3.44 -2.29
CA THR A 20 -7.98 4.62 -2.82
C THR A 20 -7.79 5.70 -1.76
N LEU A 21 -8.79 5.92 -0.89
CA LEU A 21 -8.71 6.91 0.18
C LEU A 21 -7.65 6.52 1.23
N ALA A 22 -7.67 5.26 1.66
CA ALA A 22 -6.70 4.70 2.59
C ALA A 22 -5.27 4.76 2.03
N ALA A 23 -5.09 4.40 0.76
CA ALA A 23 -3.78 4.48 0.08
C ALA A 23 -3.27 5.93 0.01
N ALA A 24 -4.12 6.89 -0.36
CA ALA A 24 -3.76 8.30 -0.41
C ALA A 24 -3.41 8.87 0.97
N TYR A 25 -4.15 8.50 2.00
CA TYR A 25 -3.86 8.89 3.38
C TYR A 25 -2.50 8.34 3.83
N ARG A 26 -2.22 7.07 3.53
CA ARG A 26 -0.93 6.45 3.87
C ARG A 26 0.23 7.07 3.12
N ALA A 27 0.07 7.36 1.83
CA ALA A 27 1.08 8.04 1.02
C ALA A 27 1.47 9.39 1.63
N ARG A 28 0.49 10.17 2.10
CA ARG A 28 0.74 11.44 2.80
C ARG A 28 1.48 11.27 4.11
N GLN A 29 1.13 10.27 4.91
CA GLN A 29 1.87 9.99 6.15
C GLN A 29 3.34 9.67 5.87
N ILE A 30 3.62 8.85 4.86
CA ILE A 30 4.99 8.49 4.47
C ILE A 30 5.74 9.73 3.99
N ALA A 31 5.10 10.57 3.17
CA ALA A 31 5.67 11.85 2.72
C ALA A 31 6.01 12.80 3.90
N ASN A 32 5.23 12.74 4.99
CA ASN A 32 5.46 13.51 6.21
C ASN A 32 6.50 12.89 7.16
N GLY A 33 7.18 11.81 6.75
CA GLY A 33 8.22 11.16 7.57
C GLY A 33 7.71 10.07 8.51
N ALA A 34 6.50 9.56 8.32
CA ALA A 34 6.02 8.41 9.09
C ALA A 34 6.86 7.16 8.79
N GLN A 35 7.00 6.30 9.79
CA GLN A 35 7.80 5.07 9.68
C GLN A 35 7.24 4.14 8.60
N LEU A 36 8.13 3.72 7.70
CA LEU A 36 7.86 2.72 6.68
C LEU A 36 7.66 1.36 7.36
N LEU A 37 6.56 0.69 7.05
CA LEU A 37 6.24 -0.65 7.56
C LEU A 37 6.87 -1.77 6.72
N ILE A 38 7.38 -1.41 5.54
CA ILE A 38 7.98 -2.31 4.58
C ILE A 38 9.37 -1.77 4.29
N ASP A 39 10.36 -2.64 4.36
CA ASP A 39 11.73 -2.30 4.02
C ASP A 39 11.85 -2.07 2.51
N SER A 40 12.58 -1.05 2.08
CA SER A 40 12.71 -0.69 0.65
C SER A 40 13.25 -1.84 -0.20
N ASN A 41 13.88 -2.83 0.42
CA ASN A 41 14.43 -4.04 -0.21
C ASN A 41 13.45 -5.24 -0.25
N ALA A 42 12.33 -5.20 0.47
CA ALA A 42 11.42 -6.34 0.58
C ALA A 42 10.64 -6.66 -0.72
N GLY A 43 10.75 -5.80 -1.76
CA GLY A 43 10.21 -6.05 -3.10
C GLY A 43 11.20 -6.67 -4.11
N SER A 44 12.44 -6.96 -3.71
CA SER A 44 13.53 -7.41 -4.61
C SER A 44 13.97 -8.87 -4.42
N LYS A 45 13.07 -9.76 -3.95
CA LYS A 45 13.28 -11.22 -4.00
C LYS A 45 12.04 -11.93 -4.51
#